data_AF-A0A352EWD4-F1
#
_entry.id   AF-A0A352EWD4-F1
#
_cell.length_a   1.000
_cell.length_b   1.000
_cell.length_c   1.000
_cell.angle_alpha   90.00
_cell.angle_beta   90.00
_cell.angle_gamma   90.00
#
_symmetry.space_group_name_H-M   'P 1'
#
loop_
_entity.id
_entity.type
_entity.pdbx_description
1 polymer ?
#
loop_
_entity_poly.entity_id
_entity_poly.type
_entity_poly.pdbx_seq_one_letter_code
_entity_poly.pdbx_strand_id
1 'polypeptide(L)'
;MAPKKSGRSEKKTDFWGKTFTQHYDSKGNKSGRSERKEGFWGNKYTQHSDQRGNKTGRSEGKESFFGAKYQQHYDKKGKESGWSERKETFSGKNYRQHYDETNKKTRWSEKKEGFWGNKFRQHYDEEGTKYSQGSRSNSPSNTPTSSGSSYSSPSSGSSSGGSVYRGSKNSSQRIPKIFWKLPVFVIIAALALSLIRSIVDSIGSVRLPSGSSVSNYQPTAGYVSAINLNLRSGPGSEYSKITTLHNGTALSCFNQAQSRDGNTWVRVNVSGTEGWVLQKFVSYNNTQATQSSQESEQQEAESSERLEAETLKSEQEAEQQRQQQETALRQQQEIQQQRQAELASQEEAERQRQAESERRAQEVEEQGKAELQREQENEQRRIEYERQRQAMEEQRQARIAWEQKQEAERRRAERNQRIIRSVGELIREGVRRKRN
;
A
#
# COMPACT_ATOMS: atom_id res chain seq x y z
N MET A 1 -36.75 32.92 -2.61
CA MET A 1 -36.89 31.45 -2.81
C MET A 1 -36.57 30.74 -1.49
N ALA A 2 -37.32 29.69 -1.12
CA ALA A 2 -36.97 28.88 0.05
C ALA A 2 -35.71 28.03 -0.23
N PRO A 3 -34.79 27.85 0.73
CA PRO A 3 -33.58 27.06 0.52
C PRO A 3 -33.92 25.58 0.27
N LYS A 4 -33.43 25.01 -0.84
CA LYS A 4 -33.54 23.57 -1.12
C LYS A 4 -32.97 22.79 0.06
N LYS A 5 -33.81 22.00 0.74
CA LYS A 5 -33.42 21.20 1.90
C LYS A 5 -32.34 20.19 1.50
N SER A 6 -31.20 20.23 2.17
CA SER A 6 -30.16 19.21 2.06
C SER A 6 -30.66 17.88 2.65
N GLY A 7 -30.22 16.75 2.09
CA GLY A 7 -30.46 15.45 2.72
C GLY A 7 -29.87 15.39 4.13
N ARG A 8 -30.59 14.77 5.07
CA ARG A 8 -30.17 14.68 6.49
C ARG A 8 -29.73 13.27 6.87
N SER A 9 -29.20 13.10 8.08
CA SER A 9 -28.84 11.79 8.61
C SER A 9 -29.01 11.76 10.13
N GLU A 10 -29.47 10.63 10.66
CA GLU A 10 -29.76 10.42 12.08
C GLU A 10 -29.06 9.16 12.58
N LYS A 11 -28.54 9.19 13.82
CA LYS A 11 -28.28 7.93 14.53
C LYS A 11 -29.61 7.32 14.98
N LYS A 12 -29.75 6.01 14.84
CA LYS A 12 -30.87 5.22 15.36
C LYS A 12 -30.35 3.90 15.93
N THR A 13 -31.15 3.29 16.77
CA THR A 13 -30.91 1.97 17.35
C THR A 13 -31.96 1.03 16.80
N ASP A 14 -31.59 -0.20 16.44
CA ASP A 14 -32.57 -1.24 16.10
C ASP A 14 -32.98 -2.06 17.33
N PHE A 15 -33.91 -2.99 17.12
CA PHE A 15 -34.49 -3.85 18.17
C PHE A 15 -33.45 -4.65 18.96
N TRP A 16 -32.27 -4.88 18.39
CA TRP A 16 -31.16 -5.63 19.00
C TRP A 16 -30.12 -4.73 19.67
N GLY A 17 -30.46 -3.46 19.93
CA GLY A 17 -29.57 -2.48 20.56
C GLY A 17 -28.45 -1.95 19.64
N LYS A 18 -28.40 -2.36 18.36
CA LYS A 18 -27.30 -2.00 17.45
C LYS A 18 -27.52 -0.61 16.87
N THR A 19 -26.49 0.23 16.95
CA THR A 19 -26.57 1.61 16.47
C THR A 19 -26.17 1.73 15.00
N PHE A 20 -27.02 2.39 14.23
CA PHE A 20 -26.84 2.66 12.80
C PHE A 20 -27.08 4.14 12.49
N THR A 21 -26.64 4.58 11.32
CA THR A 21 -26.95 5.91 10.78
C THR A 21 -27.95 5.76 9.64
N GLN A 22 -29.17 6.26 9.82
CA GLN A 22 -30.17 6.37 8.77
C GLN A 22 -29.91 7.63 7.95
N HIS A 23 -29.82 7.49 6.63
CA HIS A 23 -29.73 8.60 5.70
C HIS A 23 -31.11 8.91 5.10
N TYR A 24 -31.33 10.18 4.81
CA TYR A 24 -32.55 10.71 4.22
C TYR A 24 -32.23 11.62 3.01
N ASP A 25 -33.11 11.64 2.01
CA ASP A 25 -33.02 12.56 0.87
C ASP A 25 -33.47 13.99 1.22
N SER A 26 -33.50 14.89 0.24
CA SER A 26 -33.96 16.28 0.37
C SER A 26 -35.47 16.42 0.60
N LYS A 27 -36.25 15.36 0.34
CA LYS A 27 -37.71 15.30 0.53
C LYS A 27 -38.09 14.69 1.89
N GLY A 28 -37.16 14.01 2.56
CA GLY A 28 -37.37 13.31 3.83
C GLY A 28 -37.57 11.79 3.70
N ASN A 29 -37.42 11.21 2.50
CA ASN A 29 -37.48 9.77 2.29
C ASN A 29 -36.20 9.10 2.77
N LYS A 30 -36.27 7.85 3.23
CA LYS A 30 -35.07 7.04 3.55
C LYS A 30 -34.23 6.86 2.29
N SER A 31 -32.96 7.29 2.29
CA SER A 31 -32.05 7.16 1.13
C SER A 31 -31.05 6.02 1.26
N GLY A 32 -30.75 5.58 2.49
CA GLY A 32 -29.89 4.41 2.79
C GLY A 32 -29.57 4.27 4.28
N ARG A 33 -28.87 3.20 4.67
CA ARG A 33 -28.40 2.94 6.05
C ARG A 33 -26.89 2.72 6.05
N SER A 34 -26.19 3.33 7.01
CA SER A 34 -24.78 3.03 7.30
C SER A 34 -24.65 2.40 8.67
N GLU A 35 -23.89 1.33 8.80
CA GLU A 35 -23.81 0.52 10.01
C GLU A 35 -22.37 0.08 10.28
N ARG A 36 -21.94 0.14 11.55
CA ARG A 36 -20.63 -0.40 11.93
C ARG A 36 -20.73 -1.90 12.11
N LYS A 37 -19.79 -2.62 11.47
CA LYS A 37 -19.66 -4.07 11.53
C LYS A 37 -18.22 -4.47 11.79
N GLU A 38 -18.06 -5.65 12.33
CA GLU A 38 -16.79 -6.32 12.54
C GLU A 38 -16.61 -7.36 11.43
N GLY A 39 -15.40 -7.49 10.89
CA GLY A 39 -15.04 -8.58 9.98
C GLY A 39 -14.60 -9.82 10.76
N PHE A 40 -14.41 -10.92 10.04
CA PHE A 40 -13.98 -12.21 10.60
C PHE A 40 -12.68 -12.11 11.42
N TRP A 41 -11.82 -11.14 11.11
CA TRP A 41 -10.53 -10.89 11.76
C TRP A 41 -10.56 -9.69 12.74
N GLY A 42 -11.73 -9.35 13.30
CA GLY A 42 -11.88 -8.21 14.24
C GLY A 42 -11.78 -6.82 13.60
N ASN A 43 -11.59 -6.74 12.28
CA ASN A 43 -11.42 -5.46 11.58
C ASN A 43 -12.75 -4.69 11.49
N LYS A 44 -12.78 -3.46 12.02
CA LYS A 44 -14.00 -2.65 12.17
C LYS A 44 -14.24 -1.78 10.94
N TYR A 45 -15.32 -2.05 10.21
CA TYR A 45 -15.73 -1.34 9.00
C TYR A 45 -17.13 -0.71 9.15
N THR A 46 -17.47 0.18 8.22
CA THR A 46 -18.84 0.71 8.08
C THR A 46 -19.44 0.17 6.78
N GLN A 47 -20.46 -0.69 6.86
CA GLN A 47 -21.24 -1.08 5.69
C GLN A 47 -22.15 0.08 5.27
N HIS A 48 -22.31 0.29 3.97
CA HIS A 48 -23.34 1.16 3.40
C HIS A 48 -24.36 0.31 2.65
N SER A 49 -25.64 0.60 2.87
CA SER A 49 -26.78 -0.07 2.23
C SER A 49 -27.78 0.93 1.66
N ASP A 50 -28.50 0.52 0.61
CA ASP A 50 -29.57 1.29 -0.03
C ASP A 50 -30.87 1.34 0.81
N GLN A 51 -31.93 1.89 0.22
CA GLN A 51 -33.27 2.00 0.81
C GLN A 51 -33.94 0.64 1.12
N ARG A 52 -33.51 -0.43 0.42
CA ARG A 52 -34.02 -1.80 0.48
C ARG A 52 -33.13 -2.70 1.36
N GLY A 53 -32.00 -2.18 1.86
CA GLY A 53 -31.02 -2.91 2.67
C GLY A 53 -29.83 -3.48 1.89
N ASN A 54 -29.85 -3.44 0.55
CA ASN A 54 -28.78 -4.02 -0.28
C ASN A 54 -27.46 -3.28 -0.06
N LYS A 55 -26.35 -4.02 0.12
CA LYS A 55 -25.01 -3.44 0.28
C LYS A 55 -24.62 -2.63 -0.98
N THR A 56 -24.43 -1.32 -0.81
CA THR A 56 -23.91 -0.41 -1.85
C THR A 56 -22.40 -0.27 -1.78
N GLY A 57 -21.80 -0.48 -0.60
CA GLY A 57 -20.34 -0.45 -0.40
C GLY A 57 -19.92 -0.68 1.05
N ARG A 58 -18.64 -0.44 1.35
CA ARG A 58 -18.09 -0.35 2.72
C ARG A 58 -17.08 0.79 2.82
N SER A 59 -16.86 1.31 4.02
CA SER A 59 -15.79 2.26 4.35
C SER A 59 -14.98 1.78 5.54
N GLU A 60 -13.67 1.91 5.48
CA GLU A 60 -12.74 1.39 6.48
C GLU A 60 -11.80 2.51 6.95
N GLY A 61 -11.57 2.61 8.26
CA GLY A 61 -10.53 3.49 8.79
C GLY A 61 -9.16 2.91 8.46
N LYS A 62 -8.28 3.72 7.89
CA LYS A 62 -6.89 3.35 7.61
C LYS A 62 -5.94 4.44 8.08
N GLU A 63 -4.70 4.05 8.27
CA GLU A 63 -3.59 4.90 8.65
C GLU A 63 -2.53 4.81 7.55
N SER A 64 -2.04 5.95 7.08
CA SER A 64 -0.92 5.99 6.14
C SER A 64 0.40 5.69 6.86
N PHE A 65 1.46 5.39 6.11
CA PHE A 65 2.80 5.16 6.65
C PHE A 65 3.25 6.27 7.64
N PHE A 66 2.94 7.53 7.32
CA PHE A 66 3.19 8.71 8.17
C PHE A 66 2.05 9.01 9.19
N GLY A 67 1.35 8.01 9.73
CA GLY A 67 0.32 8.18 10.77
C GLY A 67 -0.99 8.89 10.35
N ALA A 68 -1.11 9.34 9.10
CA ALA A 68 -2.27 10.12 8.65
C ALA A 68 -3.55 9.26 8.55
N LYS A 69 -4.61 9.66 9.27
CA LYS A 69 -5.84 8.86 9.48
C LYS A 69 -6.94 9.17 8.45
N TYR A 70 -7.05 8.32 7.44
CA TYR A 70 -8.04 8.42 6.35
C TYR A 70 -9.15 7.36 6.45
N GLN A 71 -10.13 7.44 5.55
CA GLN A 71 -11.14 6.42 5.33
C GLN A 71 -11.08 5.95 3.89
N GLN A 72 -10.79 4.67 3.68
CA GLN A 72 -10.86 4.04 2.36
C GLN A 72 -12.32 3.71 2.04
N HIS A 73 -12.79 4.03 0.83
CA HIS A 73 -14.09 3.64 0.33
C HIS A 73 -13.95 2.46 -0.65
N TYR A 74 -14.95 1.57 -0.59
CA TYR A 74 -15.05 0.38 -1.42
C TYR A 74 -16.47 0.24 -1.98
N ASP A 75 -16.58 -0.23 -3.22
CA ASP A 75 -17.85 -0.50 -3.89
C ASP A 75 -18.57 -1.77 -3.35
N LYS A 76 -19.71 -2.12 -3.97
CA LYS A 76 -20.46 -3.33 -3.61
C LYS A 76 -19.63 -4.62 -3.78
N LYS A 77 -18.77 -4.70 -4.81
CA LYS A 77 -17.88 -5.84 -5.12
C LYS A 77 -16.67 -5.91 -4.19
N GLY A 78 -16.28 -4.80 -3.57
CA GLY A 78 -15.08 -4.69 -2.74
C GLY A 78 -13.87 -4.07 -3.45
N LYS A 79 -14.02 -3.52 -4.66
CA LYS A 79 -13.00 -2.70 -5.33
C LYS A 79 -12.89 -1.35 -4.60
N GLU A 80 -11.68 -0.81 -4.50
CA GLU A 80 -11.44 0.56 -4.04
C GLU A 80 -12.17 1.55 -4.96
N SER A 81 -12.91 2.50 -4.40
CA SER A 81 -13.77 3.45 -5.14
C SER A 81 -13.49 4.93 -4.84
N GLY A 82 -12.46 5.19 -4.04
CA GLY A 82 -12.07 6.52 -3.56
C GLY A 82 -11.71 6.49 -2.07
N TRP A 83 -11.37 7.64 -1.50
CA TRP A 83 -11.02 7.78 -0.09
C TRP A 83 -11.43 9.15 0.46
N SER A 84 -11.47 9.30 1.78
CA SER A 84 -11.74 10.60 2.40
C SER A 84 -10.97 10.84 3.70
N GLU A 85 -10.62 12.09 3.92
CA GLU A 85 -9.65 12.55 4.90
C GLU A 85 -10.29 13.65 5.77
N ARG A 86 -9.92 13.79 7.05
CA ARG A 86 -10.29 15.01 7.79
C ARG A 86 -9.31 16.12 7.42
N LYS A 87 -9.82 17.31 7.16
CA LYS A 87 -8.99 18.52 6.97
C LYS A 87 -9.55 19.68 7.76
N GLU A 88 -8.68 20.61 8.07
CA GLU A 88 -8.97 21.86 8.77
C GLU A 88 -8.95 22.99 7.74
N THR A 89 -9.87 23.96 7.85
CA THR A 89 -9.69 25.25 7.19
C THR A 89 -8.78 26.14 8.04
N PHE A 90 -8.23 27.20 7.44
CA PHE A 90 -7.51 28.26 8.15
C PHE A 90 -8.29 28.82 9.36
N SER A 91 -9.63 28.81 9.30
CA SER A 91 -10.55 29.21 10.38
C SER A 91 -10.90 28.11 11.40
N GLY A 92 -10.09 27.06 11.54
CA GLY A 92 -10.32 25.95 12.49
C GLY A 92 -11.56 25.09 12.20
N LYS A 93 -12.18 25.23 11.01
CA LYS A 93 -13.41 24.49 10.69
C LYS A 93 -13.07 23.13 10.11
N ASN A 94 -13.32 22.12 10.94
CA ASN A 94 -13.04 20.71 10.65
C ASN A 94 -14.01 20.13 9.59
N TYR A 95 -13.52 19.93 8.36
CA TYR A 95 -14.23 19.31 7.24
C TYR A 95 -13.68 17.93 6.88
N ARG A 96 -14.31 17.28 5.89
CA ARG A 96 -13.85 16.03 5.30
C ARG A 96 -13.78 16.17 3.78
N GLN A 97 -12.57 16.11 3.24
CA GLN A 97 -12.34 16.03 1.80
C GLN A 97 -12.55 14.59 1.32
N HIS A 98 -13.18 14.41 0.16
CA HIS A 98 -13.27 13.12 -0.53
C HIS A 98 -12.54 13.20 -1.86
N TYR A 99 -11.97 12.07 -2.26
CA TYR A 99 -11.21 11.87 -3.49
C TYR A 99 -11.68 10.59 -4.19
N ASP A 100 -11.54 10.52 -5.51
CA ASP A 100 -11.81 9.32 -6.30
C ASP A 100 -10.63 8.33 -6.31
N GLU A 101 -10.73 7.28 -7.13
CA GLU A 101 -9.66 6.29 -7.31
C GLU A 101 -8.42 6.80 -8.07
N THR A 102 -8.46 8.04 -8.57
CA THR A 102 -7.33 8.73 -9.25
C THR A 102 -6.69 9.82 -8.37
N ASN A 103 -7.13 9.94 -7.11
CA ASN A 103 -6.81 11.02 -6.17
C ASN A 103 -7.33 12.41 -6.57
N LYS A 104 -8.24 12.52 -7.55
CA LYS A 104 -8.91 13.80 -7.82
C LYS A 104 -9.86 14.12 -6.67
N LYS A 105 -9.83 15.35 -6.15
CA LYS A 105 -10.88 15.87 -5.25
C LYS A 105 -12.23 15.79 -5.98
N THR A 106 -13.28 15.32 -5.30
CA THR A 106 -14.63 15.19 -5.92
C THR A 106 -15.75 15.89 -5.15
N ARG A 107 -15.64 15.95 -3.82
CA ARG A 107 -16.64 16.55 -2.92
C ARG A 107 -16.03 16.76 -1.54
N TRP A 108 -16.58 17.68 -0.77
CA TRP A 108 -16.25 17.83 0.64
C TRP A 108 -17.50 17.79 1.53
N SER A 109 -17.30 17.63 2.84
CA SER A 109 -18.40 17.63 3.80
C SER A 109 -18.04 18.17 5.17
N GLU A 110 -18.95 18.95 5.74
CA GLU A 110 -18.80 19.65 7.01
C GLU A 110 -19.83 19.10 8.00
N LYS A 111 -19.54 19.12 9.31
CA LYS A 111 -20.59 18.95 10.33
C LYS A 111 -21.24 20.32 10.54
N LYS A 112 -22.57 20.39 10.62
CA LYS A 112 -23.30 21.62 10.99
C LYS A 112 -24.35 21.35 12.03
N GLU A 113 -24.59 22.34 12.88
CA GLU A 113 -25.70 22.39 13.82
C GLU A 113 -26.91 23.00 13.09
N GLY A 114 -28.09 22.42 13.23
CA GLY A 114 -29.35 23.10 12.92
C GLY A 114 -29.79 23.99 14.08
N PHE A 115 -30.71 24.92 13.80
CA PHE A 115 -31.31 25.85 14.78
C PHE A 115 -31.82 25.19 16.08
N TRP A 116 -32.15 23.90 16.02
CA TRP A 116 -32.66 23.08 17.14
C TRP A 116 -31.59 22.15 17.75
N GLY A 117 -30.30 22.46 17.64
CA GLY A 117 -29.19 21.59 18.13
C GLY A 117 -28.92 20.34 17.27
N ASN A 118 -29.65 20.18 16.17
CA ASN A 118 -29.60 19.00 15.31
C ASN A 118 -28.25 18.90 14.56
N LYS A 119 -27.33 18.03 14.99
CA LYS A 119 -26.01 17.83 14.36
C LYS A 119 -26.11 16.98 13.08
N PHE A 120 -25.99 17.62 11.91
CA PHE A 120 -26.04 16.98 10.58
C PHE A 120 -24.71 17.08 9.83
N ARG A 121 -24.60 16.43 8.67
CA ARG A 121 -23.49 16.61 7.71
C ARG A 121 -24.00 17.29 6.44
N GLN A 122 -23.44 18.44 6.12
CA GLN A 122 -23.65 19.08 4.83
C GLN A 122 -22.62 18.51 3.84
N HIS A 123 -23.05 18.27 2.60
CA HIS A 123 -22.17 17.92 1.49
C HIS A 123 -22.09 19.06 0.48
N TYR A 124 -20.90 19.20 -0.12
CA TYR A 124 -20.55 20.23 -1.08
C TYR A 124 -19.71 19.63 -2.20
N ASP A 125 -19.83 20.19 -3.40
CA ASP A 125 -19.07 19.76 -4.58
C ASP A 125 -17.74 20.51 -4.70
N GLU A 126 -16.94 20.24 -5.74
CA GLU A 126 -15.63 20.88 -5.96
C GLU A 126 -15.72 22.42 -5.96
N GLU A 127 -16.80 22.98 -6.51
CA GLU A 127 -17.09 24.42 -6.61
C GLU A 127 -17.70 25.03 -5.32
N GLY A 128 -17.86 24.25 -4.25
CA GLY A 128 -18.53 24.70 -3.01
C GLY A 128 -20.06 24.76 -3.09
N THR A 129 -20.65 24.38 -4.22
CA THR A 129 -22.10 24.24 -4.43
C THR A 129 -22.68 23.15 -3.51
N LYS A 130 -23.90 23.35 -2.98
CA LYS A 130 -24.55 22.39 -2.07
C LYS A 130 -25.09 21.18 -2.84
N TYR A 131 -24.42 20.03 -2.75
CA TYR A 131 -24.84 18.80 -3.43
C TYR A 131 -26.23 18.32 -2.99
N SER A 132 -27.21 18.36 -3.90
CA SER A 132 -28.48 17.65 -3.74
C SER A 132 -28.45 16.34 -4.53
N GLN A 133 -28.62 15.20 -3.83
CA GLN A 133 -28.90 13.90 -4.45
C GLN A 133 -30.06 14.04 -5.46
N GLY A 134 -29.76 14.02 -6.76
CA GLY A 134 -30.72 14.48 -7.76
C GLY A 134 -30.39 14.24 -9.24
N SER A 135 -29.29 13.56 -9.58
CA SER A 135 -28.99 13.10 -10.94
C SER A 135 -28.33 11.72 -10.92
N ARG A 136 -28.69 10.84 -11.86
CA ARG A 136 -27.98 9.58 -12.11
C ARG A 136 -26.72 9.86 -12.93
N SER A 137 -25.55 9.77 -12.32
CA SER A 137 -24.29 9.74 -13.06
C SER A 137 -24.11 8.37 -13.72
N ASN A 138 -24.59 8.21 -14.95
CA ASN A 138 -24.16 7.09 -15.79
C ASN A 138 -22.69 7.32 -16.16
N SER A 139 -21.79 6.45 -15.69
CA SER A 139 -20.43 6.37 -16.24
C SER A 139 -20.51 5.87 -17.69
N PRO A 140 -19.78 6.48 -18.65
CA PRO A 140 -19.82 6.06 -20.05
C PRO A 140 -19.03 4.74 -20.22
N SER A 141 -19.74 3.63 -20.34
CA SER A 141 -19.17 2.33 -20.72
C SER A 141 -19.23 2.13 -22.23
N ASN A 142 -18.11 2.35 -22.92
CA ASN A 142 -17.97 2.08 -24.36
C ASN A 142 -17.92 0.56 -24.63
N THR A 143 -19.00 -0.02 -25.15
CA THR A 143 -19.00 -1.31 -25.88
C THR A 143 -20.14 -1.30 -26.90
N PRO A 144 -19.90 -1.53 -28.21
CA PRO A 144 -20.94 -1.52 -29.23
C PRO A 144 -21.49 -2.93 -29.51
N THR A 145 -22.81 -3.10 -29.42
CA THR A 145 -23.56 -4.23 -30.01
C THR A 145 -24.94 -3.76 -30.48
N SER A 146 -25.50 -4.45 -31.47
CA SER A 146 -26.68 -4.03 -32.24
C SER A 146 -27.98 -4.69 -31.77
N SER A 147 -29.12 -4.00 -32.03
CA SER A 147 -30.33 -4.52 -32.74
C SER A 147 -31.61 -3.80 -32.30
N GLY A 148 -32.60 -3.71 -33.19
CA GLY A 148 -34.01 -3.45 -32.82
C GLY A 148 -34.59 -2.04 -33.10
N SER A 149 -35.38 -1.97 -34.16
CA SER A 149 -36.58 -1.12 -34.35
C SER A 149 -37.46 -1.00 -33.06
N SER A 150 -38.31 0.01 -32.81
CA SER A 150 -38.77 1.24 -33.53
C SER A 150 -39.68 2.06 -32.55
N TYR A 151 -40.50 3.10 -32.84
CA TYR A 151 -41.06 3.74 -34.06
C TYR A 151 -41.43 5.23 -33.78
N SER A 152 -41.79 5.97 -34.84
CA SER A 152 -42.72 7.12 -34.92
C SER A 152 -42.74 8.25 -33.86
N SER A 153 -42.08 9.38 -34.19
CA SER A 153 -42.69 10.65 -34.66
C SER A 153 -43.83 11.38 -33.91
N PRO A 154 -44.03 12.73 -34.07
CA PRO A 154 -43.09 13.80 -34.47
C PRO A 154 -43.31 15.20 -33.79
N SER A 155 -42.44 16.18 -34.12
CA SER A 155 -42.59 17.66 -33.96
C SER A 155 -42.54 18.25 -32.53
N SER A 156 -42.14 19.52 -32.29
CA SER A 156 -41.66 20.65 -33.14
C SER A 156 -40.34 21.25 -32.56
N GLY A 157 -39.49 21.97 -33.30
CA GLY A 157 -39.54 23.43 -33.56
C GLY A 157 -39.11 24.28 -32.34
N SER A 158 -38.11 25.18 -32.35
CA SER A 158 -37.25 25.72 -33.43
C SER A 158 -35.95 26.37 -32.86
N SER A 159 -34.99 26.74 -33.73
CA SER A 159 -34.05 27.91 -33.69
C SER A 159 -33.72 28.63 -32.35
N SER A 160 -32.50 29.09 -32.03
CA SER A 160 -31.25 29.30 -32.79
C SER A 160 -30.08 29.67 -31.84
N GLY A 161 -28.90 30.02 -32.37
CA GLY A 161 -27.87 30.78 -31.63
C GLY A 161 -26.54 30.05 -31.44
N GLY A 162 -25.64 30.15 -32.42
CA GLY A 162 -24.26 29.69 -32.28
C GLY A 162 -23.33 30.80 -31.78
N SER A 163 -22.28 30.42 -31.04
CA SER A 163 -21.10 31.27 -30.81
C SER A 163 -19.85 30.40 -30.78
N VAL A 164 -18.81 30.80 -31.52
CA VAL A 164 -17.55 30.06 -31.65
C VAL A 164 -16.46 30.80 -30.88
N TYR A 165 -15.86 30.15 -29.90
CA TYR A 165 -14.60 30.58 -29.31
C TYR A 165 -13.54 29.46 -29.38
N ARG A 166 -12.28 29.87 -29.49
CA ARG A 166 -11.19 29.10 -30.09
C ARG A 166 -9.96 29.11 -29.18
N GLY A 167 -9.43 27.93 -28.88
CA GLY A 167 -8.28 27.73 -27.99
C GLY A 167 -8.65 27.59 -26.50
N SER A 168 -7.80 27.06 -25.63
CA SER A 168 -6.43 26.58 -25.86
C SER A 168 -6.24 25.13 -25.37
N LYS A 169 -5.35 24.37 -26.02
CA LYS A 169 -4.92 23.03 -25.58
C LYS A 169 -3.74 23.15 -24.61
N ASN A 170 -3.98 23.47 -23.33
CA ASN A 170 -2.92 23.38 -22.34
C ASN A 170 -2.69 21.93 -21.91
N SER A 171 -1.61 21.34 -22.44
CA SER A 171 -1.09 20.04 -22.05
C SER A 171 -0.36 20.13 -20.70
N SER A 172 -1.10 20.13 -19.59
CA SER A 172 -0.50 19.92 -18.27
C SER A 172 0.12 18.52 -18.20
N GLN A 173 1.40 18.46 -17.87
CA GLN A 173 2.20 17.24 -17.95
C GLN A 173 1.73 16.16 -16.96
N ARG A 174 1.88 14.89 -17.35
CA ARG A 174 1.56 13.74 -16.50
C ARG A 174 2.58 13.61 -15.38
N ILE A 175 2.20 13.92 -14.14
CA ILE A 175 2.96 13.52 -12.95
C ILE A 175 3.01 11.97 -12.92
N PRO A 176 4.19 11.34 -12.74
CA PRO A 176 4.35 9.90 -12.91
C PRO A 176 3.62 9.07 -11.85
N LYS A 177 3.24 7.84 -12.23
CA LYS A 177 2.55 6.88 -11.36
C LYS A 177 3.52 6.23 -10.39
N ILE A 178 3.63 6.74 -9.17
CA ILE A 178 4.37 6.09 -8.08
C ILE A 178 3.52 4.93 -7.53
N PHE A 179 3.79 3.70 -8.00
CA PHE A 179 3.06 2.47 -7.66
C PHE A 179 3.49 1.88 -6.30
N TRP A 180 2.93 2.37 -5.20
CA TRP A 180 3.10 1.72 -3.88
C TRP A 180 2.13 0.53 -3.68
N LYS A 181 2.32 -0.54 -4.47
CA LYS A 181 1.60 -1.82 -4.31
C LYS A 181 2.43 -3.04 -4.72
N LEU A 182 3.29 -3.53 -3.83
CA LEU A 182 3.55 -4.96 -3.57
C LEU A 182 3.83 -5.15 -2.05
N PRO A 183 3.63 -6.34 -1.45
CA PRO A 183 3.08 -6.39 -0.09
C PRO A 183 3.97 -7.00 1.01
N VAL A 184 3.67 -6.60 2.24
CA VAL A 184 4.20 -7.12 3.53
C VAL A 184 3.96 -8.65 3.72
N PHE A 185 3.18 -9.30 2.85
CA PHE A 185 2.85 -10.73 2.94
C PHE A 185 3.97 -11.69 2.55
N VAL A 186 5.00 -11.27 1.80
CA VAL A 186 6.12 -12.16 1.42
C VAL A 186 6.98 -12.55 2.63
N ILE A 187 7.22 -11.60 3.56
CA ILE A 187 8.10 -11.81 4.72
C ILE A 187 7.49 -12.80 5.71
N ILE A 188 6.17 -12.76 5.92
CA ILE A 188 5.48 -13.69 6.83
C ILE A 188 5.46 -15.12 6.26
N ALA A 189 5.34 -15.27 4.93
CA ALA A 189 5.45 -16.58 4.27
C ALA A 189 6.88 -17.14 4.31
N ALA A 190 7.90 -16.29 4.13
CA ALA A 190 9.30 -16.70 4.21
C ALA A 190 9.68 -17.18 5.63
N LEU A 191 9.26 -16.47 6.68
CA LEU A 191 9.52 -16.87 8.07
C LEU A 191 8.75 -18.14 8.49
N ALA A 192 7.60 -18.42 7.88
CA ALA A 192 6.86 -19.67 8.12
C ALA A 192 7.49 -20.91 7.44
N LEU A 193 8.27 -20.72 6.36
CA LEU A 193 8.97 -21.80 5.65
C LEU A 193 10.39 -22.08 6.19
N SER A 194 10.93 -21.20 7.04
CA SER A 194 12.28 -21.30 7.61
C SER A 194 12.42 -22.27 8.81
N LEU A 195 11.36 -23.01 9.17
CA LEU A 195 11.31 -23.87 10.37
C LEU A 195 10.91 -25.34 10.10
N ILE A 196 10.78 -25.76 8.84
CA ILE A 196 10.51 -27.17 8.47
C ILE A 196 11.50 -27.64 7.38
N ARG A 197 12.81 -27.50 7.64
CA ARG A 197 13.85 -28.17 6.84
C ARG A 197 15.14 -28.47 7.61
N SER A 198 15.00 -29.25 8.68
CA SER A 198 16.07 -30.07 9.26
C SER A 198 15.47 -31.44 9.61
N ILE A 199 16.30 -32.47 9.67
CA ILE A 199 15.91 -33.89 9.75
C ILE A 199 15.16 -34.38 8.50
N VAL A 200 15.92 -34.70 7.45
CA VAL A 200 15.93 -36.00 6.74
C VAL A 200 17.02 -35.89 5.65
N ASP A 201 18.16 -36.55 5.90
CA ASP A 201 18.82 -37.49 4.98
C ASP A 201 20.17 -37.96 5.53
N SER A 202 20.64 -39.12 5.02
CA SER A 202 21.99 -39.70 5.22
C SER A 202 22.42 -40.13 6.63
N ILE A 203 21.99 -41.34 7.04
CA ILE A 203 22.92 -42.38 7.53
C ILE A 203 22.63 -43.67 6.75
N GLY A 204 23.68 -44.34 6.28
CA GLY A 204 23.62 -45.33 5.20
C GLY A 204 22.88 -46.64 5.49
N SER A 205 22.20 -47.17 4.46
CA SER A 205 21.58 -48.49 4.48
C SER A 205 22.61 -49.63 4.45
N VAL A 206 22.94 -50.19 5.61
CA VAL A 206 23.76 -51.43 5.66
C VAL A 206 22.89 -52.63 5.27
N ARG A 207 22.95 -53.02 3.99
CA ARG A 207 22.32 -54.23 3.46
C ARG A 207 23.39 -55.22 2.99
N LEU A 208 23.89 -56.04 3.90
CA LEU A 208 24.80 -57.14 3.54
C LEU A 208 24.03 -58.20 2.69
N PRO A 209 24.62 -58.69 1.59
CA PRO A 209 23.93 -59.58 0.67
C PRO A 209 23.89 -61.03 1.17
N SER A 210 22.72 -61.66 1.02
CA SER A 210 22.62 -63.12 0.98
C SER A 210 23.21 -63.63 -0.34
N GLY A 211 24.32 -64.37 -0.29
CA GLY A 211 24.97 -64.89 -1.49
C GLY A 211 25.91 -66.06 -1.20
N SER A 212 25.40 -67.29 -1.36
CA SER A 212 26.23 -68.50 -1.29
C SER A 212 27.22 -68.50 -2.46
N SER A 213 28.51 -68.31 -2.17
CA SER A 213 29.56 -68.23 -3.17
C SER A 213 29.89 -69.61 -3.76
N VAL A 214 29.16 -70.00 -4.81
CA VAL A 214 29.62 -71.05 -5.73
C VAL A 214 30.94 -70.58 -6.33
N SER A 215 32.04 -71.26 -6.01
CA SER A 215 33.39 -70.84 -6.38
C SER A 215 33.63 -70.99 -7.88
N ASN A 216 33.31 -69.94 -8.63
CA ASN A 216 33.44 -69.88 -10.09
C ASN A 216 34.90 -69.63 -10.50
N TYR A 217 35.77 -70.60 -10.22
CA TYR A 217 37.18 -70.57 -10.59
C TYR A 217 37.33 -70.61 -12.12
N GLN A 218 37.67 -69.46 -12.70
CA GLN A 218 38.13 -69.40 -14.08
C GLN A 218 39.42 -70.24 -14.22
N PRO A 219 39.52 -71.17 -15.19
CA PRO A 219 40.71 -72.00 -15.34
C PRO A 219 41.91 -71.15 -15.71
N THR A 220 42.94 -71.16 -14.85
CA THR A 220 44.22 -70.52 -15.17
C THR A 220 44.96 -71.41 -16.17
N ALA A 221 45.38 -70.86 -17.30
CA ALA A 221 46.19 -71.58 -18.27
C ALA A 221 47.61 -71.81 -17.72
N GLY A 222 48.04 -73.08 -17.69
CA GLY A 222 49.39 -73.47 -17.33
C GLY A 222 49.92 -74.58 -18.23
N TYR A 223 51.19 -74.94 -18.06
CA TYR A 223 51.85 -75.98 -18.86
C TYR A 223 52.68 -76.92 -17.97
N VAL A 224 52.80 -78.18 -18.36
CA VAL A 224 53.64 -79.18 -17.67
C VAL A 224 55.12 -78.84 -17.87
N SER A 225 55.84 -78.57 -16.77
CA SER A 225 57.28 -78.27 -16.80
C SER A 225 58.20 -79.47 -16.53
N ALA A 226 57.65 -80.62 -16.09
CA ALA A 226 58.39 -81.88 -15.98
C ALA A 226 58.49 -82.64 -17.31
N ILE A 227 59.41 -83.61 -17.43
CA ILE A 227 59.52 -84.48 -18.61
C ILE A 227 58.31 -85.43 -18.71
N ASN A 228 57.93 -86.05 -17.58
CA ASN A 228 56.79 -86.93 -17.43
C ASN A 228 56.10 -86.65 -16.08
N LEU A 229 54.84 -86.22 -16.11
CA LEU A 229 54.04 -85.87 -14.93
C LEU A 229 52.85 -86.82 -14.80
N ASN A 230 52.71 -87.50 -13.66
CA ASN A 230 51.59 -88.43 -13.44
C ASN A 230 50.31 -87.66 -13.09
N LEU A 231 49.25 -87.83 -13.88
CA LEU A 231 47.89 -87.40 -13.53
C LEU A 231 47.27 -88.45 -12.60
N ARG A 232 46.74 -88.03 -11.44
CA ARG A 232 46.19 -88.94 -10.42
C ARG A 232 44.73 -88.68 -10.08
N SER A 233 44.05 -89.68 -9.54
CA SER A 233 42.64 -89.61 -9.12
C SER A 233 42.36 -88.74 -7.89
N GLY A 234 43.38 -88.40 -7.11
CA GLY A 234 43.28 -87.52 -5.94
C GLY A 234 44.59 -86.80 -5.63
N PRO A 235 44.57 -85.82 -4.71
CA PRO A 235 45.71 -84.96 -4.37
C PRO A 235 46.71 -85.68 -3.46
N GLY A 236 47.49 -86.61 -4.02
CA GLY A 236 48.49 -87.36 -3.26
C GLY A 236 49.23 -88.43 -4.07
N SER A 237 50.37 -88.89 -3.55
CA SER A 237 51.23 -89.95 -4.13
C SER A 237 50.57 -91.33 -4.08
N GLU A 238 49.67 -91.52 -3.12
CA GLU A 238 48.90 -92.71 -2.78
C GLU A 238 47.72 -92.98 -3.73
N TYR A 239 47.20 -91.93 -4.38
CA TYR A 239 46.07 -92.04 -5.30
C TYR A 239 46.46 -92.67 -6.63
N SER A 240 45.56 -93.47 -7.22
CA SER A 240 45.81 -94.18 -8.48
C SER A 240 46.21 -93.23 -9.63
N LYS A 241 47.20 -93.66 -10.42
CA LYS A 241 47.61 -92.98 -11.65
C LYS A 241 46.55 -93.21 -12.73
N ILE A 242 46.05 -92.12 -13.31
CA ILE A 242 45.15 -92.13 -14.47
C ILE A 242 45.97 -92.24 -15.75
N THR A 243 46.96 -91.34 -15.93
CA THR A 243 47.83 -91.31 -17.12
C THR A 243 49.14 -90.56 -16.84
N THR A 244 49.98 -90.41 -17.86
CA THR A 244 51.18 -89.56 -17.85
C THR A 244 50.98 -88.40 -18.82
N LEU A 245 51.39 -87.20 -18.41
CA LEU A 245 51.43 -86.00 -19.23
C LEU A 245 52.90 -85.67 -19.56
N HIS A 246 53.19 -85.24 -20.78
CA HIS A 246 54.54 -84.90 -21.21
C HIS A 246 54.83 -83.40 -21.03
N ASN A 247 56.11 -83.03 -21.09
CA ASN A 247 56.53 -81.62 -21.09
C ASN A 247 55.76 -80.78 -22.13
N GLY A 248 55.40 -79.54 -21.77
CA GLY A 248 54.66 -78.64 -22.64
C GLY A 248 53.16 -78.97 -22.80
N THR A 249 52.63 -80.05 -22.21
CA THR A 249 51.19 -80.32 -22.22
C THR A 249 50.44 -79.15 -21.56
N ALA A 250 49.48 -78.58 -22.30
CA ALA A 250 48.64 -77.49 -21.79
C ALA A 250 47.64 -78.00 -20.74
N LEU A 251 47.44 -77.21 -19.69
CA LEU A 251 46.62 -77.52 -18.52
C LEU A 251 45.63 -76.39 -18.27
N SER A 252 44.35 -76.72 -18.16
CA SER A 252 43.37 -75.85 -17.51
C SER A 252 43.42 -76.12 -16.00
N CYS A 253 43.89 -75.17 -15.20
CA CYS A 253 44.05 -75.31 -13.75
C CYS A 253 42.87 -74.68 -12.98
N PHE A 254 42.12 -75.48 -12.22
CA PHE A 254 40.85 -75.05 -11.61
C PHE A 254 40.87 -74.88 -10.09
N ASN A 255 41.67 -75.67 -9.37
CA ASN A 255 41.66 -75.68 -7.90
C ASN A 255 42.99 -76.22 -7.35
N GLN A 256 43.28 -75.96 -6.07
CA GLN A 256 44.47 -76.43 -5.37
C GLN A 256 44.07 -77.16 -4.07
N ALA A 257 44.77 -78.23 -3.73
CA ALA A 257 44.60 -78.96 -2.48
C ALA A 257 45.96 -79.42 -1.92
N GLN A 258 46.13 -79.39 -0.61
CA GLN A 258 47.31 -79.96 0.03
C GLN A 258 47.07 -81.43 0.38
N SER A 259 48.05 -82.27 0.03
CA SER A 259 48.10 -83.66 0.46
C SER A 259 48.53 -83.78 1.92
N ARG A 260 48.33 -84.95 2.53
CA ARG A 260 48.80 -85.25 3.89
C ARG A 260 50.31 -85.07 4.05
N ASP A 261 51.06 -85.27 2.97
CA ASP A 261 52.51 -85.10 2.88
C ASP A 261 52.94 -83.62 2.66
N GLY A 262 52.07 -82.64 2.98
CA GLY A 262 52.35 -81.19 2.88
C GLY A 262 52.51 -80.64 1.46
N ASN A 263 52.43 -81.48 0.43
CA ASN A 263 52.61 -81.08 -0.97
C ASN A 263 51.31 -80.53 -1.56
N THR A 264 51.37 -79.38 -2.25
CA THR A 264 50.23 -78.83 -3.01
C THR A 264 50.06 -79.50 -4.37
N TRP A 265 48.83 -79.91 -4.67
CA TRP A 265 48.37 -80.48 -5.93
C TRP A 265 47.36 -79.56 -6.60
N VAL A 266 47.43 -79.45 -7.92
CA VAL A 266 46.49 -78.70 -8.75
C VAL A 266 45.50 -79.66 -9.40
N ARG A 267 44.19 -79.38 -9.32
CA ARG A 267 43.17 -80.06 -10.13
C ARG A 267 43.21 -79.47 -11.53
N VAL A 268 43.42 -80.33 -12.52
CA VAL A 268 43.54 -79.97 -13.93
C VAL A 268 42.57 -80.78 -14.79
N ASN A 269 42.09 -80.17 -15.86
CA ASN A 269 41.47 -80.88 -16.98
C ASN A 269 42.45 -80.86 -18.15
N VAL A 270 42.67 -82.02 -18.76
CA VAL A 270 43.51 -82.20 -19.96
C VAL A 270 42.71 -83.01 -20.97
N SER A 271 42.34 -82.37 -22.08
CA SER A 271 41.57 -82.98 -23.17
C SER A 271 40.31 -83.75 -22.72
N GLY A 272 39.58 -83.21 -21.73
CA GLY A 272 38.37 -83.81 -21.15
C GLY A 272 38.62 -84.77 -19.98
N THR A 273 39.87 -85.17 -19.73
CA THR A 273 40.22 -86.00 -18.55
C THR A 273 40.58 -85.11 -17.37
N GLU A 274 39.89 -85.28 -16.24
CA GLU A 274 40.23 -84.59 -15.00
C GLU A 274 41.12 -85.43 -14.08
N GLY A 275 41.97 -84.74 -13.32
CA GLY A 275 42.74 -85.34 -12.23
C GLY A 275 43.61 -84.30 -11.52
N TRP A 276 44.54 -84.80 -10.72
CA TRP A 276 45.45 -84.00 -9.92
C TRP A 276 46.90 -84.15 -10.36
N VAL A 277 47.63 -83.04 -10.40
CA VAL A 277 49.07 -82.98 -10.69
C VAL A 277 49.81 -82.17 -9.61
N LEU A 278 51.09 -82.46 -9.39
CA LEU A 278 51.89 -81.80 -8.36
C LEU A 278 52.29 -80.38 -8.81
N GLN A 279 51.98 -79.34 -8.02
CA GLN A 279 52.05 -77.95 -8.47
C GLN A 279 53.45 -77.46 -8.88
N LYS A 280 54.51 -78.03 -8.28
CA LYS A 280 55.91 -77.71 -8.64
C LYS A 280 56.31 -78.10 -10.08
N PHE A 281 55.44 -78.82 -10.79
CA PHE A 281 55.62 -79.22 -12.20
C PHE A 281 54.60 -78.56 -13.14
N VAL A 282 53.97 -77.46 -12.70
CA VAL A 282 53.10 -76.58 -13.49
C VAL A 282 53.75 -75.20 -13.57
N SER A 283 53.81 -74.62 -14.76
CA SER A 283 54.27 -73.24 -14.99
C SER A 283 53.17 -72.39 -15.60
N TYR A 284 53.10 -71.12 -15.19
CA TYR A 284 52.11 -70.14 -15.63
C TYR A 284 52.83 -68.99 -16.36
N ASN A 285 52.23 -68.47 -17.43
CA ASN A 285 52.77 -67.29 -18.13
C ASN A 285 52.44 -66.03 -17.32
N ASN A 286 53.46 -65.30 -16.86
CA ASN A 286 53.30 -64.05 -16.13
C ASN A 286 53.74 -62.85 -16.98
N THR A 287 52.77 -62.10 -17.51
CA THR A 287 52.98 -60.86 -18.28
C THR A 287 52.61 -59.62 -17.46
N GLN A 288 53.34 -59.38 -16.36
CA GLN A 288 53.21 -58.18 -15.51
C GLN A 288 54.59 -57.62 -15.10
N ALA A 289 55.40 -57.19 -16.07
CA ALA A 289 56.76 -56.68 -15.83
C ALA A 289 57.14 -55.40 -16.60
N THR A 290 56.21 -54.80 -17.36
CA THR A 290 56.56 -53.73 -18.34
C THR A 290 55.68 -52.48 -18.28
N GLN A 291 54.82 -52.33 -17.26
CA GLN A 291 53.94 -51.14 -17.11
C GLN A 291 54.33 -50.23 -15.93
N SER A 292 54.95 -50.77 -14.89
CA SER A 292 55.19 -50.12 -13.59
C SER A 292 56.13 -48.90 -13.59
N SER A 293 56.70 -48.49 -14.72
CA SER A 293 57.74 -47.44 -14.79
C SER A 293 57.31 -46.17 -15.53
N GLN A 294 56.26 -46.22 -16.36
CA GLN A 294 55.73 -45.04 -17.06
C GLN A 294 54.47 -44.48 -16.39
N GLU A 295 53.77 -45.33 -15.65
CA GLU A 295 52.51 -45.00 -14.96
C GLU A 295 52.76 -44.08 -13.73
N SER A 296 53.93 -44.18 -13.09
CA SER A 296 54.32 -43.34 -11.94
C SER A 296 54.66 -41.90 -12.32
N GLU A 297 55.42 -41.70 -13.41
CA GLU A 297 55.81 -40.34 -13.86
C GLU A 297 54.60 -39.56 -14.40
N GLN A 298 53.65 -40.26 -15.03
CA GLN A 298 52.38 -39.66 -15.47
C GLN A 298 51.47 -39.30 -14.29
N GLN A 299 51.34 -40.18 -13.29
CA GLN A 299 50.55 -39.88 -12.08
C GLN A 299 51.11 -38.72 -11.26
N GLU A 300 52.44 -38.58 -11.17
CA GLU A 300 53.05 -37.46 -10.44
C GLU A 300 52.79 -36.12 -11.16
N ALA A 301 52.93 -36.07 -12.49
CA ALA A 301 52.62 -34.89 -13.30
C ALA A 301 51.12 -34.51 -13.29
N GLU A 302 50.20 -35.47 -13.43
CA GLU A 302 48.76 -35.20 -13.32
C GLU A 302 48.38 -34.72 -11.90
N SER A 303 49.11 -35.17 -10.86
CA SER A 303 48.84 -34.73 -9.48
C SER A 303 49.24 -33.27 -9.23
N SER A 304 50.34 -32.79 -9.83
CA SER A 304 50.78 -31.40 -9.69
C SER A 304 49.93 -30.44 -10.52
N GLU A 305 49.61 -30.76 -11.79
CA GLU A 305 48.66 -29.95 -12.58
C GLU A 305 47.29 -29.84 -11.90
N ARG A 306 46.82 -30.92 -11.25
CA ARG A 306 45.57 -30.91 -10.50
C ARG A 306 45.64 -30.05 -9.24
N LEU A 307 46.77 -30.05 -8.53
CA LEU A 307 46.99 -29.16 -7.37
C LEU A 307 47.05 -27.69 -7.79
N GLU A 308 47.67 -27.36 -8.92
CA GLU A 308 47.65 -26.00 -9.47
C GLU A 308 46.22 -25.60 -9.90
N ALA A 309 45.49 -26.46 -10.61
CA ALA A 309 44.11 -26.18 -10.99
C ALA A 309 43.15 -26.00 -9.79
N GLU A 310 43.32 -26.80 -8.73
CA GLU A 310 42.49 -26.74 -7.52
C GLU A 310 42.82 -25.50 -6.66
N THR A 311 44.10 -25.12 -6.54
CA THR A 311 44.51 -23.88 -5.86
C THR A 311 44.03 -22.63 -6.62
N LEU A 312 44.21 -22.57 -7.94
CA LEU A 312 43.78 -21.44 -8.78
C LEU A 312 42.24 -21.29 -8.76
N LYS A 313 41.49 -22.40 -8.73
CA LYS A 313 40.04 -22.39 -8.52
C LYS A 313 39.65 -21.88 -7.13
N SER A 314 40.36 -22.29 -6.08
CA SER A 314 40.10 -21.79 -4.72
C SER A 314 40.36 -20.28 -4.59
N GLU A 315 41.35 -19.75 -5.30
CA GLU A 315 41.67 -18.32 -5.30
C GLU A 315 40.61 -17.50 -6.04
N GLN A 316 40.12 -18.00 -7.19
CA GLN A 316 38.98 -17.40 -7.91
C GLN A 316 37.69 -17.42 -7.07
N GLU A 317 37.40 -18.51 -6.35
CA GLU A 317 36.24 -18.57 -5.44
C GLU A 317 36.40 -17.59 -4.25
N ALA A 318 37.60 -17.48 -3.70
CA ALA A 318 37.90 -16.50 -2.66
C ALA A 318 37.81 -15.04 -3.18
N GLU A 319 38.21 -14.77 -4.42
CA GLU A 319 38.08 -13.45 -5.03
C GLU A 319 36.62 -13.09 -5.31
N GLN A 320 35.81 -14.02 -5.82
CA GLN A 320 34.37 -13.83 -5.97
C GLN A 320 33.70 -13.55 -4.62
N GLN A 321 34.11 -14.23 -3.55
CA GLN A 321 33.63 -13.94 -2.20
C GLN A 321 34.04 -12.54 -1.71
N ARG A 322 35.28 -12.10 -1.97
CA ARG A 322 35.73 -10.72 -1.67
C ARG A 322 34.88 -9.67 -2.41
N GLN A 323 34.64 -9.86 -3.70
CA GLN A 323 33.80 -8.96 -4.51
C GLN A 323 32.34 -8.94 -4.04
N GLN A 324 31.78 -10.09 -3.62
CA GLN A 324 30.44 -10.16 -3.01
C GLN A 324 30.36 -9.43 -1.66
N GLN A 325 31.39 -9.53 -0.82
CA GLN A 325 31.46 -8.80 0.45
C GLN A 325 31.61 -7.29 0.24
N GLU A 326 32.47 -6.86 -0.70
CA GLU A 326 32.65 -5.44 -1.02
C GLU A 326 31.38 -4.81 -1.61
N THR A 327 30.71 -5.49 -2.53
CA THR A 327 29.44 -5.01 -3.11
C THR A 327 28.32 -4.97 -2.07
N ALA A 328 28.25 -5.92 -1.14
CA ALA A 328 27.31 -5.88 -0.02
C ALA A 328 27.61 -4.70 0.94
N LEU A 329 28.88 -4.46 1.29
CA LEU A 329 29.30 -3.33 2.12
C LEU A 329 28.96 -1.99 1.46
N ARG A 330 29.21 -1.87 0.16
CA ARG A 330 28.87 -0.69 -0.63
C ARG A 330 27.35 -0.44 -0.66
N GLN A 331 26.54 -1.47 -0.89
CA GLN A 331 25.07 -1.35 -0.80
C GLN A 331 24.62 -0.89 0.59
N GLN A 332 25.25 -1.40 1.65
CA GLN A 332 24.97 -0.97 3.03
C GLN A 332 25.30 0.52 3.26
N GLN A 333 26.43 1.00 2.72
CA GLN A 333 26.81 2.42 2.77
C GLN A 333 25.85 3.30 1.95
N GLU A 334 25.48 2.89 0.73
CA GLU A 334 24.52 3.62 -0.11
C GLU A 334 23.13 3.70 0.58
N ILE A 335 22.68 2.63 1.26
CA ILE A 335 21.46 2.63 2.09
C ILE A 335 21.58 3.57 3.31
N GLN A 336 22.74 3.65 3.95
CA GLN A 336 22.98 4.58 5.06
C GLN A 336 22.94 6.04 4.58
N GLN A 337 23.59 6.36 3.46
CA GLN A 337 23.57 7.69 2.86
C GLN A 337 22.16 8.11 2.43
N GLN A 338 21.40 7.21 1.78
CA GLN A 338 20.00 7.45 1.41
C GLN A 338 19.14 7.74 2.65
N ARG A 339 19.32 7.00 3.74
CA ARG A 339 18.59 7.24 5.01
C ARG A 339 18.95 8.58 5.65
N GLN A 340 20.23 8.98 5.62
CA GLN A 340 20.66 10.29 6.12
C GLN A 340 20.09 11.44 5.27
N ALA A 341 20.10 11.30 3.93
CA ALA A 341 19.48 12.25 3.03
C ALA A 341 17.96 12.34 3.22
N GLU A 342 17.27 11.21 3.44
CA GLU A 342 15.84 11.20 3.75
C GLU A 342 15.55 11.93 5.07
N LEU A 343 16.28 11.63 6.14
CA LEU A 343 16.14 12.32 7.44
C LEU A 343 16.38 13.83 7.32
N ALA A 344 17.43 14.26 6.62
CA ALA A 344 17.68 15.68 6.37
C ALA A 344 16.53 16.35 5.60
N SER A 345 15.95 15.66 4.60
CA SER A 345 14.79 16.16 3.85
C SER A 345 13.51 16.23 4.69
N GLN A 346 13.34 15.32 5.67
CA GLN A 346 12.23 15.35 6.62
C GLN A 346 12.40 16.51 7.60
N GLU A 347 13.59 16.70 8.17
CA GLU A 347 13.91 17.86 9.03
C GLU A 347 13.68 19.19 8.30
N GLU A 348 14.15 19.34 7.06
CA GLU A 348 13.93 20.57 6.30
C GLU A 348 12.43 20.81 6.05
N ALA A 349 11.69 19.77 5.67
CA ALA A 349 10.24 19.87 5.49
C ALA A 349 9.49 20.21 6.79
N GLU A 350 9.97 19.78 7.96
CA GLU A 350 9.41 20.19 9.25
C GLU A 350 9.75 21.63 9.63
N ARG A 351 11.00 22.07 9.41
CA ARG A 351 11.39 23.49 9.58
C ARG A 351 10.58 24.41 8.67
N GLN A 352 10.36 24.03 7.41
CA GLN A 352 9.50 24.76 6.47
C GLN A 352 8.04 24.83 6.95
N ARG A 353 7.47 23.74 7.49
CA ARG A 353 6.12 23.72 8.07
C ARG A 353 6.01 24.59 9.33
N GLN A 354 7.02 24.57 10.20
CA GLN A 354 7.08 25.42 11.39
C GLN A 354 7.08 26.90 10.97
N ALA A 355 8.00 27.30 10.09
CA ALA A 355 8.07 28.66 9.56
C ALA A 355 6.78 29.10 8.81
N GLU A 356 6.11 28.21 8.08
CA GLU A 356 4.79 28.51 7.49
C GLU A 356 3.71 28.71 8.57
N SER A 357 3.73 27.90 9.64
CA SER A 357 2.77 28.03 10.75
C SER A 357 2.97 29.32 11.57
N GLU A 358 4.22 29.72 11.79
CA GLU A 358 4.59 30.98 12.48
C GLU A 358 4.17 32.20 11.65
N ARG A 359 4.47 32.21 10.35
CA ARG A 359 4.01 33.27 9.43
C ARG A 359 2.50 33.41 9.40
N ARG A 360 1.77 32.28 9.41
CA ARG A 360 0.29 32.29 9.49
C ARG A 360 -0.22 32.78 10.84
N ALA A 361 0.47 32.48 11.95
CA ALA A 361 0.11 33.02 13.26
C ALA A 361 0.29 34.55 13.31
N GLN A 362 1.41 35.05 12.77
CA GLN A 362 1.66 36.49 12.61
C GLN A 362 0.61 37.16 11.71
N GLU A 363 0.28 36.57 10.56
CA GLU A 363 -0.76 37.08 9.66
C GLU A 363 -2.14 37.18 10.36
N VAL A 364 -2.52 36.19 11.17
CA VAL A 364 -3.77 36.23 11.97
C VAL A 364 -3.71 37.30 13.06
N GLU A 365 -2.55 37.51 13.70
CA GLU A 365 -2.36 38.54 14.71
C GLU A 365 -2.45 39.96 14.10
N GLU A 366 -1.85 40.17 12.93
CA GLU A 366 -1.97 41.43 12.17
C GLU A 366 -3.40 41.68 11.67
N GLN A 367 -4.08 40.65 11.16
CA GLN A 367 -5.50 40.75 10.78
C GLN A 367 -6.38 41.12 11.98
N GLY A 368 -6.14 40.52 13.16
CA GLY A 368 -6.85 40.85 14.39
C GLY A 368 -6.61 42.29 14.87
N LYS A 369 -5.37 42.79 14.78
CA LYS A 369 -5.03 44.20 15.08
C LYS A 369 -5.72 45.16 14.10
N ALA A 370 -5.73 44.83 12.81
CA ALA A 370 -6.39 45.63 11.78
C ALA A 370 -7.93 45.62 11.90
N GLU A 371 -8.53 44.53 12.35
CA GLU A 371 -9.97 44.46 12.65
C GLU A 371 -10.32 45.30 13.90
N LEU A 372 -9.54 45.19 14.97
CA LEU A 372 -9.70 46.00 16.19
C LEU A 372 -9.58 47.51 15.89
N GLN A 373 -8.61 47.92 15.07
CA GLN A 373 -8.48 49.33 14.67
C GLN A 373 -9.71 49.81 13.90
N ARG A 374 -10.25 49.00 12.97
CA ARG A 374 -11.47 49.35 12.22
C ARG A 374 -12.69 49.44 13.14
N GLU A 375 -12.78 48.61 14.17
CA GLU A 375 -13.84 48.69 15.17
C GLU A 375 -13.75 50.00 15.97
N GLN A 376 -12.55 50.37 16.44
CA GLN A 376 -12.30 51.65 17.13
C GLN A 376 -12.61 52.87 16.23
N GLU A 377 -12.20 52.87 14.97
CA GLU A 377 -12.56 53.93 14.02
C GLU A 377 -14.08 54.02 13.79
N ASN A 378 -14.78 52.87 13.73
CA ASN A 378 -16.24 52.83 13.56
C ASN A 378 -16.97 53.33 14.82
N GLU A 379 -16.45 53.04 16.01
CA GLU A 379 -16.96 53.59 17.26
C GLU A 379 -16.73 55.11 17.35
N GLN A 380 -15.55 55.61 16.96
CA GLN A 380 -15.30 57.06 16.86
C GLN A 380 -16.26 57.72 15.86
N ARG A 381 -16.46 57.14 14.67
CA ARG A 381 -17.44 57.63 13.66
C ARG A 381 -18.87 57.65 14.21
N ARG A 382 -19.25 56.67 15.06
CA ARG A 382 -20.56 56.67 15.75
C ARG A 382 -20.67 57.78 16.79
N ILE A 383 -19.66 57.96 17.65
CA ILE A 383 -19.63 59.02 18.67
C ILE A 383 -19.70 60.40 18.01
N GLU A 384 -19.00 60.60 16.88
CA GLU A 384 -19.09 61.83 16.12
C GLU A 384 -20.49 62.06 15.54
N TYR A 385 -21.08 61.04 14.90
CA TYR A 385 -22.45 61.12 14.36
C TYR A 385 -23.49 61.42 15.46
N GLU A 386 -23.38 60.80 16.63
CA GLU A 386 -24.27 61.05 17.77
C GLU A 386 -24.10 62.48 18.31
N ARG A 387 -22.87 63.02 18.34
CA ARG A 387 -22.60 64.44 18.68
C ARG A 387 -23.16 65.41 17.63
N GLN A 388 -22.96 65.14 16.33
CA GLN A 388 -23.53 65.96 15.25
C GLN A 388 -25.06 65.98 15.30
N ARG A 389 -25.68 64.83 15.58
CA ARG A 389 -27.13 64.72 15.78
C ARG A 389 -27.60 65.55 16.98
N GLN A 390 -26.93 65.47 18.14
CA GLN A 390 -27.25 66.27 19.31
C GLN A 390 -27.18 67.77 19.00
N ALA A 391 -26.12 68.25 18.32
CA ALA A 391 -25.99 69.64 17.91
C ALA A 391 -27.12 70.10 16.97
N MET A 392 -27.60 69.25 16.05
CA MET A 392 -28.77 69.57 15.22
C MET A 392 -30.09 69.59 16.01
N GLU A 393 -30.25 68.69 16.98
CA GLU A 393 -31.42 68.70 17.89
C GLU A 393 -31.42 69.96 18.78
N GLU A 394 -30.27 70.37 19.30
CA GLU A 394 -30.09 71.64 20.03
C GLU A 394 -30.41 72.85 19.17
N GLN A 395 -29.87 72.95 17.95
CA GLN A 395 -30.20 74.03 17.01
C GLN A 395 -31.70 74.09 16.69
N ARG A 396 -32.35 72.93 16.54
CA ARG A 396 -33.80 72.84 16.33
C ARG A 396 -34.58 73.34 17.55
N GLN A 397 -34.18 72.98 18.78
CA GLN A 397 -34.82 73.48 20.00
C GLN A 397 -34.59 74.99 20.19
N ALA A 398 -33.37 75.48 19.96
CA ALA A 398 -33.04 76.90 20.03
C ALA A 398 -33.87 77.73 19.04
N ARG A 399 -34.07 77.22 17.81
CA ARG A 399 -34.98 77.85 16.83
C ARG A 399 -36.42 77.87 17.31
N ILE A 400 -36.95 76.76 17.84
CA ILE A 400 -38.32 76.70 18.38
C ILE A 400 -38.51 77.70 19.53
N ALA A 401 -37.55 77.77 20.46
CA ALA A 401 -37.57 78.73 21.57
C ALA A 401 -37.51 80.19 21.08
N TRP A 402 -36.72 80.48 20.04
CA TRP A 402 -36.69 81.81 19.41
C TRP A 402 -38.01 82.16 18.73
N GLU A 403 -38.62 81.25 17.98
CA GLU A 403 -39.93 81.46 17.34
C GLU A 403 -41.04 81.69 18.39
N GLN A 404 -41.04 80.92 19.48
CA GLN A 404 -41.93 81.14 20.63
C GLN A 404 -41.71 82.51 21.30
N LYS A 405 -40.46 82.95 21.48
CA LYS A 405 -40.15 84.29 22.01
C LYS A 405 -40.68 85.39 21.09
N GLN A 406 -40.48 85.27 19.77
CA GLN A 406 -41.00 86.22 18.78
C GLN A 406 -42.54 86.21 18.67
N GLU A 407 -43.20 85.09 18.96
CA GLU A 407 -44.66 85.07 19.09
C GLU A 407 -45.13 85.73 20.40
N ALA A 408 -44.45 85.48 21.52
CA ALA A 408 -44.77 86.11 22.80
C ALA A 408 -44.58 87.63 22.76
N GLU A 409 -43.55 88.13 22.07
CA GLU A 409 -43.32 89.56 21.85
C GLU A 409 -44.42 90.18 20.97
N ARG A 410 -44.84 89.51 19.88
CA ARG A 410 -46.00 89.94 19.07
C ARG A 410 -47.31 89.96 19.88
N ARG A 411 -47.61 88.90 20.64
CA ARG A 411 -48.79 88.84 21.53
C ARG A 411 -48.78 89.94 22.60
N ARG A 412 -47.60 90.36 23.09
CA ARG A 412 -47.45 91.53 23.98
C ARG A 412 -47.73 92.85 23.25
N ALA A 413 -47.16 93.04 22.06
CA ALA A 413 -47.40 94.24 21.24
C ALA A 413 -48.88 94.39 20.86
N GLU A 414 -49.55 93.32 20.46
CA GLU A 414 -51.00 93.30 20.20
C GLU A 414 -51.82 93.66 21.44
N ARG A 415 -51.48 93.10 22.62
CA ARG A 415 -52.16 93.44 23.87
C ARG A 415 -52.03 94.93 24.18
N ASN A 416 -50.83 95.49 24.02
CA ASN A 416 -50.58 96.92 24.23
C ASN A 416 -51.37 97.77 23.22
N GLN A 417 -51.43 97.39 21.93
CA GLN A 417 -52.29 98.08 20.95
C GLN A 417 -53.78 98.00 21.32
N ARG A 418 -54.29 96.87 21.82
CA ARG A 418 -55.69 96.75 22.27
C ARG A 418 -55.99 97.70 23.44
N ILE A 419 -55.07 97.80 24.40
CA ILE A 419 -55.19 98.73 25.54
C ILE A 419 -55.16 100.19 25.06
N ILE A 420 -54.27 100.55 24.13
CA ILE A 420 -54.21 101.90 23.56
C ILE A 420 -55.51 102.25 22.81
N ARG A 421 -56.08 101.31 22.05
CA ARG A 421 -57.38 101.51 21.36
C ARG A 421 -58.52 101.72 22.35
N SER A 422 -58.67 100.87 23.37
CA SER A 422 -59.77 101.01 24.34
C SER A 422 -59.66 102.28 25.19
N VAL A 423 -58.45 102.67 25.60
CA VAL A 423 -58.21 103.97 26.26
C VAL A 423 -58.58 105.13 25.32
N GLY A 424 -58.20 105.06 24.03
CA GLY A 424 -58.59 106.04 23.02
C GLY A 424 -60.10 106.09 22.73
N GLU A 425 -60.83 105.00 22.93
CA GLU A 425 -62.30 104.95 22.84
C GLU A 425 -62.96 105.58 24.07
N LEU A 426 -62.50 105.24 25.28
CA LEU A 426 -62.97 105.84 26.53
C LEU A 426 -62.75 107.37 26.55
N ILE A 427 -61.61 107.86 26.06
CA ILE A 427 -61.34 109.30 25.92
C ILE A 427 -62.31 109.95 24.92
N ARG A 428 -62.59 109.31 23.77
CA ARG A 428 -63.54 109.84 22.76
C ARG A 428 -64.98 109.83 23.26
N GLU A 429 -65.38 108.86 24.08
CA GLU A 429 -66.66 108.91 24.80
C GLU A 429 -66.70 110.04 25.82
N GLY A 430 -65.66 110.19 26.65
CA GLY A 430 -65.57 111.26 27.65
C GLY A 430 -65.69 112.66 27.02
N VAL A 431 -65.07 112.86 25.85
CA VAL A 431 -65.19 114.13 25.07
C VAL A 431 -66.60 114.31 24.49
N ARG A 432 -67.25 113.25 23.99
CA ARG A 432 -68.66 113.32 23.54
C ARG A 432 -69.61 113.71 24.68
N ARG A 433 -69.48 113.07 25.85
CA ARG A 433 -70.26 113.35 27.07
C ARG A 433 -69.99 114.74 27.72
N LYS A 434 -69.06 115.52 27.15
CA LYS A 434 -68.73 116.90 27.57
C LYS A 434 -69.03 117.96 26.50
N ARG A 435 -69.56 117.55 25.34
CA ARG A 435 -69.91 118.42 24.20
C ARG A 435 -71.43 118.42 23.94
N ASN A 436 -72.11 117.36 24.37
CA ASN A 436 -73.52 117.41 24.77
C ASN A 436 -73.62 117.89 26.21
#